data_AF-A0A1W9TR63-F1
#
_entry.id   AF-A0A1W9TR63-F1
#
_cell.length_a   1.000
_cell.length_b   1.000
_cell.length_c   1.000
_cell.angle_alpha   90.00
_cell.angle_beta   90.00
_cell.angle_gamma   90.00
#
_symmetry.space_group_name_H-M   'P 1'
#
loop_
_entity.id
_entity.type
_entity.pdbx_description
1 polymer ?
#
loop_
_entity_poly.entity_id
_entity_poly.type
_entity_poly.pdbx_seq_one_letter_code
_entity_poly.pdbx_strand_id
1 'polypeptide(L)'
;MGLLNFFKKKEGIKDDPISDITLEKLKIGWMLDYDMKTWEVKSCSCYDWGSGDITYEWQLVCYNDTIYLEREPDDEDYWCISRKIPIAKIDKELKQYILQNNDPPDEIKYENRQYYQEEMGGGHFYMVAEKLS
;
A
#
# COMPACT_ATOMS: atom_id res chain seq x y z
N MET A 1 15.30 3.09 60.25
CA MET A 1 15.82 3.87 59.12
C MET A 1 15.21 3.25 57.86
N GLY A 2 14.42 4.03 57.13
CA GLY A 2 13.36 3.57 56.23
C GLY A 2 13.80 2.79 54.98
N LEU A 3 12.89 1.91 54.59
CA LEU A 3 12.82 1.10 53.36
C LEU A 3 12.52 2.00 52.14
N LEU A 4 12.94 1.54 50.94
CA LEU A 4 12.45 1.93 49.60
C LEU A 4 13.01 3.24 48.99
N ASN A 5 14.19 3.14 48.38
CA ASN A 5 14.61 4.01 47.26
C ASN A 5 14.89 3.15 46.01
N PHE A 6 13.94 2.29 45.65
CA PHE A 6 13.85 1.66 44.34
C PHE A 6 12.67 2.30 43.60
N PHE A 7 12.88 2.70 42.35
CA PHE A 7 11.94 3.36 41.43
C PHE A 7 11.79 4.88 41.54
N LYS A 8 12.84 5.61 41.12
CA LYS A 8 12.63 6.89 40.42
C LYS A 8 12.28 6.60 38.96
N LYS A 9 10.98 6.70 38.71
CA LYS A 9 10.26 6.65 37.44
C LYS A 9 10.92 7.61 36.44
N LYS A 10 11.26 7.11 35.25
CA LYS A 10 11.65 7.93 34.09
C LYS A 10 10.57 8.98 33.86
N GLU A 11 10.97 10.25 33.86
CA GLU A 11 10.11 11.37 33.48
C GLU A 11 9.53 11.07 32.10
N GLY A 12 8.20 11.15 32.02
CA GLY A 12 7.45 10.77 30.85
C GLY A 12 7.79 11.67 29.68
N ILE A 13 8.34 11.05 28.62
CA ILE A 13 8.11 11.53 27.27
C ILE A 13 6.59 11.47 27.11
N LYS A 14 5.95 12.64 27.12
CA LYS A 14 4.59 12.76 26.62
C LYS A 14 4.73 12.53 25.12
N ASP A 15 4.60 11.28 24.69
CA ASP A 15 4.42 10.97 23.28
C ASP A 15 3.13 11.70 22.88
N ASP A 16 3.28 12.80 22.15
CA ASP A 16 2.15 13.47 21.54
C ASP A 16 1.50 12.44 20.60
N PRO A 17 0.25 12.02 20.81
CA PRO A 17 -0.37 10.97 20.01
C PRO A 17 -0.56 11.37 18.53
N ILE A 18 -0.27 12.64 18.21
CA ILE A 18 -0.45 13.27 16.90
C ILE A 18 0.90 13.61 16.25
N SER A 19 2.00 13.69 17.00
CA SER A 19 3.31 14.11 16.44
C SER A 19 3.98 13.05 15.58
N ASP A 20 3.46 11.82 15.56
CA ASP A 20 4.04 10.67 14.84
C ASP A 20 3.08 10.04 13.82
N ILE A 21 2.09 10.80 13.35
CA ILE A 21 1.16 10.36 12.30
C ILE A 21 1.83 10.61 10.94
N THR A 22 2.48 9.58 10.40
CA THR A 22 3.06 9.56 9.05
C THR A 22 2.33 8.56 8.16
N LEU A 23 2.38 8.75 6.84
CA LEU A 23 1.71 7.86 5.86
C LEU A 23 2.21 6.41 5.96
N GLU A 24 3.49 6.23 6.28
CA GLU A 24 4.09 4.91 6.47
C GLU A 24 3.57 4.14 7.70
N LYS A 25 2.98 4.85 8.66
CA LYS A 25 2.45 4.28 9.92
C LYS A 25 0.94 4.07 9.87
N LEU A 26 0.32 4.18 8.69
CA LEU A 26 -1.11 3.94 8.51
C LEU A 26 -1.50 2.54 8.96
N LYS A 27 -2.52 2.46 9.82
CA LYS A 27 -3.07 1.21 10.36
C LYS A 27 -4.49 1.00 9.87
N ILE A 28 -4.92 -0.26 9.91
CA ILE A 28 -6.29 -0.64 9.59
C ILE A 28 -7.26 0.11 10.52
N GLY A 29 -8.34 0.64 9.95
CA GLY A 29 -9.34 1.43 10.65
C GLY A 29 -8.98 2.91 10.83
N TRP A 30 -7.78 3.35 10.45
CA TRP A 30 -7.46 4.78 10.42
C TRP A 30 -8.18 5.47 9.27
N MET A 31 -8.44 6.76 9.44
CA MET A 31 -9.06 7.60 8.44
C MET A 31 -8.07 8.69 8.01
N LEU A 32 -8.00 8.96 6.72
CA LEU A 32 -7.25 10.07 6.15
C LEU A 32 -8.10 10.86 5.17
N ASP A 33 -7.82 12.16 5.06
CA ASP A 33 -8.47 13.02 4.07
C ASP A 33 -7.55 13.19 2.86
N TYR A 34 -8.07 12.87 1.68
CA TYR A 34 -7.38 13.02 0.41
C TYR A 34 -8.38 13.36 -0.70
N ASP A 35 -8.05 14.36 -1.53
CA ASP A 35 -8.89 14.82 -2.65
C ASP A 35 -10.34 15.16 -2.24
N MET A 36 -10.48 15.91 -1.13
CA MET A 36 -11.77 16.29 -0.53
C MET A 36 -12.67 15.11 -0.13
N LYS A 37 -12.11 13.91 0.02
CA LYS A 37 -12.79 12.70 0.48
C LYS A 37 -12.07 12.13 1.70
N THR A 38 -12.84 11.56 2.63
CA THR A 38 -12.31 10.81 3.76
C THR A 38 -12.22 9.34 3.38
N TRP A 39 -11.03 8.77 3.50
CA TRP A 39 -10.73 7.38 3.16
C TRP A 39 -10.42 6.60 4.43
N GLU A 40 -10.99 5.40 4.55
CA GLU A 40 -10.71 4.47 5.63
C GLU A 40 -9.72 3.40 5.15
N VAL A 41 -8.66 3.16 5.91
CA VAL A 41 -7.70 2.07 5.66
C VAL A 41 -8.37 0.74 5.98
N LYS A 42 -8.60 -0.09 4.96
CA LYS A 42 -9.25 -1.41 5.12
C LYS A 42 -8.27 -2.56 5.22
N SER A 43 -7.12 -2.46 4.57
CA SER A 43 -6.08 -3.47 4.65
C SER A 43 -4.70 -2.85 4.41
N CYS A 44 -3.69 -3.50 4.97
CA CYS A 44 -2.29 -3.23 4.71
C CYS A 44 -1.64 -4.54 4.22
N SER A 45 -0.83 -4.45 3.19
CA SER A 45 -0.14 -5.55 2.56
C SER A 45 1.31 -5.17 2.31
N CYS A 46 2.20 -6.15 2.24
CA CYS A 46 3.55 -5.94 1.71
C CYS A 46 3.92 -7.01 0.69
N TYR A 47 4.73 -6.62 -0.27
CA TYR A 47 5.27 -7.44 -1.34
C TYR A 47 6.79 -7.46 -1.21
N ASP A 48 7.39 -8.65 -1.19
CA ASP A 48 8.84 -8.84 -1.22
C ASP A 48 9.21 -9.34 -2.61
N TRP A 49 9.91 -8.51 -3.38
CA TRP A 49 10.34 -8.82 -4.75
C TRP A 49 11.69 -9.56 -4.78
N GLY A 50 12.29 -9.82 -3.61
CA GLY A 50 13.64 -10.34 -3.47
C GLY A 50 14.68 -9.21 -3.34
N SER A 51 15.92 -9.57 -3.04
CA SER A 51 17.07 -8.63 -2.94
C SER A 51 16.94 -7.49 -1.91
N GLY A 52 15.89 -7.47 -1.09
CA GLY A 52 15.60 -6.40 -0.14
C GLY A 52 14.57 -5.38 -0.63
N ASP A 53 14.03 -5.57 -1.84
CA ASP A 53 13.03 -4.70 -2.45
C ASP A 53 11.65 -5.05 -1.88
N ILE A 54 11.13 -4.17 -1.01
CA ILE A 54 9.88 -4.38 -0.30
C ILE A 54 8.91 -3.26 -0.65
N THR A 55 7.77 -3.59 -1.25
CA THR A 55 6.70 -2.63 -1.52
C THR A 55 5.60 -2.76 -0.47
N TYR A 56 5.10 -1.63 0.03
CA TYR A 56 3.97 -1.58 0.95
C TYR A 56 2.72 -1.06 0.22
N GLU A 57 1.59 -1.69 0.45
CA GLU A 57 0.31 -1.30 -0.17
C GLU A 57 -0.78 -1.18 0.90
N TRP A 58 -1.52 -0.06 0.86
CA TRP A 58 -2.68 0.20 1.70
C TRP A 58 -3.92 0.30 0.81
N GLN A 59 -4.96 -0.49 1.15
CA GLN A 59 -6.26 -0.35 0.52
C GLN A 59 -7.08 0.69 1.26
N LEU A 60 -7.44 1.76 0.56
CA LEU A 60 -8.21 2.87 1.09
C LEU A 60 -9.61 2.88 0.47
N VAL A 61 -10.64 2.92 1.30
CA VAL A 61 -12.04 2.87 0.86
C VAL A 61 -12.79 4.12 1.29
N CYS A 62 -13.50 4.74 0.34
CA CYS A 62 -14.38 5.87 0.58
C CYS A 62 -15.75 5.59 -0.04
N TYR A 63 -16.73 5.21 0.79
CA TYR A 63 -18.13 4.93 0.40
C TYR A 63 -18.30 3.94 -0.77
N ASN A 64 -18.11 4.39 -2.02
CA ASN A 64 -18.24 3.61 -3.26
C ASN A 64 -16.97 3.66 -4.14
N ASP A 65 -15.87 4.19 -3.61
CA ASP A 65 -14.59 4.30 -4.30
C ASP A 65 -13.51 3.56 -3.51
N THR A 66 -12.52 3.03 -4.21
CA THR A 66 -11.40 2.30 -3.62
C THR A 66 -10.14 2.66 -4.37
N ILE A 67 -9.16 3.16 -3.62
CA ILE A 67 -7.83 3.46 -4.13
C ILE A 67 -6.81 2.60 -3.38
N TYR A 68 -5.68 2.38 -4.01
CA TYR A 68 -4.55 1.69 -3.44
C TYR A 68 -3.40 2.69 -3.33
N LEU A 69 -2.90 2.87 -2.12
CA LEU A 69 -1.71 3.67 -1.85
C LEU A 69 -0.54 2.69 -1.78
N GLU A 70 0.48 2.93 -2.58
CA GLU A 70 1.68 2.10 -2.68
C GLU A 70 2.89 2.93 -2.28
N ARG A 71 3.80 2.32 -1.53
CA ARG A 71 5.11 2.88 -1.16
C ARG A 71 6.20 1.90 -1.56
N GLU A 72 7.13 2.38 -2.37
CA GLU A 72 8.38 1.71 -2.71
C GLU A 72 9.54 2.47 -2.03
N PRO A 73 10.14 1.91 -0.97
CA PRO A 73 11.30 2.49 -0.31
C PRO A 73 12.57 2.18 -1.13
N ASP A 74 13.16 3.23 -1.68
CA ASP A 74 14.47 3.21 -2.36
C ASP A 74 15.35 4.35 -1.78
N ASP A 75 16.28 4.93 -2.55
CA ASP A 75 17.01 6.14 -2.17
C ASP A 75 16.07 7.32 -1.82
N GLU A 76 14.94 7.43 -2.52
CA GLU A 76 13.81 8.29 -2.17
C GLU A 76 12.54 7.42 -2.09
N ASP A 77 11.67 7.69 -1.10
CA ASP A 77 10.40 6.99 -0.99
C ASP A 77 9.48 7.36 -2.18
N TYR A 78 9.18 6.40 -3.04
CA TYR A 78 8.20 6.58 -4.11
C TYR A 78 6.81 6.23 -3.60
N TRP A 79 5.87 7.16 -3.78
CA TRP A 79 4.47 6.97 -3.42
C TRP A 79 3.58 7.03 -4.66
N CYS A 80 2.76 6.00 -4.86
CA CYS A 80 1.80 5.93 -5.95
C CYS A 80 0.39 5.74 -5.41
N ILE A 81 -0.59 6.42 -6.04
CA ILE A 81 -2.00 6.15 -5.80
C ILE A 81 -2.58 5.57 -7.08
N SER A 82 -3.12 4.36 -6.99
CA SER A 82 -3.66 3.63 -8.11
C SER A 82 -5.13 3.26 -7.90
N ARG A 83 -5.81 2.92 -9.00
CA ARG A 83 -7.20 2.47 -9.02
C ARG A 83 -7.30 1.19 -9.82
N LYS A 84 -8.13 0.27 -9.36
CA LYS A 84 -8.41 -0.96 -10.08
C LYS A 84 -9.19 -0.67 -11.36
N ILE A 85 -8.62 -1.05 -12.49
CA ILE A 85 -9.27 -0.97 -13.80
C ILE A 85 -9.66 -2.39 -14.22
N PRO A 86 -10.93 -2.65 -14.59
CA PRO A 86 -11.30 -3.93 -15.19
C PRO A 86 -10.55 -4.15 -16.51
N ILE A 87 -9.96 -5.33 -16.71
CA ILE A 87 -9.23 -5.70 -17.95
C ILE A 87 -10.06 -5.40 -19.21
N ALA A 88 -11.37 -5.63 -19.16
CA ALA A 88 -12.27 -5.37 -20.28
C ALA A 88 -12.42 -3.88 -20.67
N LYS A 89 -11.99 -2.94 -19.81
CA LYS A 89 -11.90 -1.51 -20.14
C LYS A 89 -10.61 -1.16 -20.88
N ILE A 90 -9.57 -1.96 -20.74
CA ILE A 90 -8.30 -1.78 -21.45
C ILE A 90 -8.50 -2.20 -22.90
N ASP A 91 -8.78 -3.49 -23.10
CA ASP A 91 -9.12 -4.07 -24.39
C ASP A 91 -10.00 -5.31 -24.16
N LYS A 92 -11.07 -5.45 -24.94
CA LYS A 92 -12.00 -6.57 -24.84
C LYS A 92 -11.36 -7.89 -25.27
N GLU A 93 -10.37 -7.84 -26.16
CA GLU A 93 -9.69 -9.00 -26.70
C GLU A 93 -8.48 -9.43 -25.85
N LEU A 94 -7.95 -8.54 -25.00
CA LEU A 94 -6.78 -8.79 -24.15
C LEU A 94 -6.93 -10.05 -23.29
N LYS A 95 -8.12 -10.28 -22.72
CA LYS A 95 -8.38 -11.51 -21.93
C LYS A 95 -8.24 -12.77 -22.79
N GLN A 96 -8.76 -12.75 -24.01
CA GLN A 96 -8.67 -13.90 -24.91
C GLN A 96 -7.24 -14.11 -25.39
N TYR A 97 -6.51 -13.03 -25.67
CA TYR A 97 -5.11 -13.07 -26.04
C TYR A 97 -4.26 -13.75 -24.95
N ILE A 98 -4.38 -13.34 -23.69
CA ILE A 98 -3.63 -13.93 -22.56
C ILE A 98 -3.94 -15.42 -22.42
N LEU A 99 -5.22 -15.81 -22.53
CA LEU A 99 -5.64 -17.21 -22.43
C LEU A 99 -5.10 -18.09 -23.57
N GLN A 100 -4.85 -17.52 -24.75
CA GLN A 100 -4.35 -18.26 -25.92
C GLN A 100 -2.83 -18.32 -25.96
N ASN A 101 -2.15 -17.25 -25.56
CA ASN A 101 -0.69 -17.13 -25.66
C ASN A 101 0.04 -17.47 -24.35
N ASN A 102 -0.69 -17.65 -23.25
CA ASN A 102 -0.18 -17.75 -21.87
C ASN A 102 0.58 -16.54 -21.34
N ASP A 103 0.82 -15.52 -22.17
CA ASP A 103 1.49 -14.28 -21.81
C ASP A 103 0.67 -13.05 -22.25
N PRO A 104 0.78 -11.92 -21.51
CA PRO A 104 0.23 -10.65 -21.96
C PRO A 104 1.02 -10.08 -23.15
N PRO A 105 0.42 -9.18 -23.95
CA PRO A 105 1.14 -8.47 -25.00
C PRO A 105 2.11 -7.45 -24.39
N ASP A 106 3.24 -7.22 -25.05
CA ASP A 106 4.27 -6.26 -24.63
C ASP A 106 3.80 -4.79 -24.68
N GLU A 107 2.70 -4.52 -25.41
CA GLU A 107 2.11 -3.20 -25.54
C GLU A 107 0.58 -3.23 -25.33
N ILE A 108 0.07 -2.21 -24.63
CA ILE A 108 -1.38 -1.99 -24.46
C ILE A 108 -1.75 -0.54 -24.75
N LYS A 109 -2.96 -0.31 -25.23
CA LYS A 109 -3.52 1.03 -25.46
C LYS A 109 -4.67 1.27 -24.49
N TYR A 110 -4.58 2.36 -23.72
CA TYR A 110 -5.62 2.75 -22.77
C TYR A 110 -5.75 4.28 -22.77
N GLU A 111 -6.98 4.80 -22.84
CA GLU A 111 -7.28 6.24 -22.81
C GLU A 111 -6.41 7.10 -23.78
N ASN A 112 -6.23 6.63 -25.03
CA ASN A 112 -5.39 7.25 -26.06
C ASN A 112 -3.89 7.33 -25.73
N ARG A 113 -3.42 6.57 -24.74
CA ARG A 113 -2.01 6.40 -24.42
C ARG A 113 -1.57 4.97 -24.71
N GLN A 114 -0.34 4.83 -25.19
CA GLN A 114 0.30 3.55 -25.41
C GLN A 114 1.26 3.29 -24.26
N TYR A 115 1.12 2.13 -23.64
CA TYR A 115 1.95 1.65 -22.56
C TYR A 115 2.78 0.47 -23.06
N TYR A 116 4.00 0.38 -22.57
CA TYR A 116 4.94 -0.69 -22.90
C TYR A 116 5.31 -1.40 -21.60
N GLN A 117 5.43 -2.72 -21.68
CA GLN A 117 5.94 -3.51 -20.57
C GLN A 117 7.45 -3.29 -20.45
N GLU A 118 7.89 -2.71 -19.33
CA GLU A 118 9.32 -2.54 -19.04
C GLU A 118 9.87 -3.73 -18.24
N GLU A 119 9.16 -4.14 -17.19
CA GLU A 119 9.58 -5.22 -16.31
C GLU A 119 8.41 -6.14 -15.94
N MET A 120 8.71 -7.42 -15.71
CA MET A 120 7.80 -8.40 -15.13
C MET A 120 8.56 -9.24 -14.12
N GLY A 121 8.08 -9.23 -12.88
CA GLY A 121 8.66 -9.97 -11.76
C GLY A 121 7.58 -10.66 -10.93
N GLY A 122 7.98 -11.72 -10.22
CA GLY A 122 7.12 -12.39 -9.24
C GLY A 122 7.52 -11.97 -7.83
N GLY A 123 6.61 -11.32 -7.10
CA GLY A 123 6.80 -10.95 -5.70
C GLY A 123 6.09 -11.91 -4.73
N HIS A 124 6.65 -12.08 -3.53
CA HIS A 124 6.00 -12.75 -2.42
C HIS A 124 5.05 -11.80 -1.71
N PHE A 125 3.75 -12.14 -1.71
CA PHE A 125 2.72 -11.36 -1.04
C PHE A 125 2.54 -11.77 0.42
N TYR A 126 2.52 -10.77 1.31
CA TYR A 126 2.20 -10.92 2.72
C TYR A 126 1.08 -9.95 3.10
N MET A 127 -0.03 -10.51 3.60
CA MET A 127 -1.07 -9.70 4.21
C MET A 127 -0.65 -9.34 5.64
N VAL A 128 -0.60 -8.04 5.94
CA VAL A 128 -0.38 -7.58 7.31
C VAL A 128 -1.72 -7.66 8.04
N ALA A 129 -2.09 -8.88 8.42
CA ALA A 129 -3.16 -9.07 9.38
C ALA A 129 -2.64 -8.57 10.73
N GLU A 130 -3.22 -7.48 11.24
CA GLU A 130 -3.01 -7.09 12.63
C GLU A 130 -3.25 -8.31 13.50
N LYS A 131 -2.17 -8.85 14.09
CA LYS A 131 -2.30 -9.66 15.29
C LYS A 131 -2.85 -8.73 16.36
N LEU A 132 -4.17 -8.73 16.50
CA LEU A 132 -4.83 -8.35 17.74
C LEU A 132 -4.33 -9.31 18.82
N SER A 133 -3.30 -8.91 19.56
CA SER A 133 -2.84 -9.56 20.80
C SER A 133 -2.79 -8.54 21.92
#